data_AF-A0A8T1VDA5-F1
#
_entry.id   AF-A0A8T1VDA5-F1
#
_cell.length_a   1.000
_cell.length_b   1.000
_cell.length_c   1.000
_cell.angle_alpha   90.00
_cell.angle_beta   90.00
_cell.angle_gamma   90.00
#
_symmetry.space_group_name_H-M   'P 1'
#
loop_
_entity.id
_entity.type
_entity.pdbx_description
1 polymer ?
#
loop_
_entity_poly.entity_id
_entity_poly.type
_entity_poly.pdbx_seq_one_letter_code
_entity_poly.pdbx_strand_id
1 'polypeptide(L)'
;MASSAEVQLVCLSTTLVITSAEATITREATSTCHDLHSSLALVPPLLELLFYTPDGGERLRFLSYVETQHEVSLVFEEQLLSKFPDGALEFEPLRWKALQVASAGPGAFLSQLAVLTQLTTELAKHRVSVFQISTYQSDYGEIFSRDN
;
A
#
# COMPACT_ATOMS: atom_id res chain seq x y z
N MET A 1 28.32 26.61 2.00
CA MET A 1 28.43 25.19 2.41
C MET A 1 27.11 24.55 2.05
N ALA A 2 27.07 23.71 1.01
CA ALA A 2 25.85 23.02 0.62
C ALA A 2 25.54 21.97 1.69
N SER A 3 24.44 22.16 2.40
CA SER A 3 23.86 21.16 3.29
C SER A 3 23.62 19.90 2.46
N SER A 4 24.43 18.86 2.63
CA SER A 4 24.17 17.57 2.01
C SER A 4 22.84 17.08 2.57
N ALA A 5 21.82 16.95 1.72
CA ALA A 5 20.55 16.40 2.14
C ALA A 5 20.77 14.96 2.60
N GLU A 6 20.54 14.70 3.88
CA GLU A 6 20.66 13.36 4.46
C GLU A 6 19.38 12.59 4.10
N VAL A 7 19.53 11.56 3.25
CA VAL A 7 18.47 10.62 2.91
C VAL A 7 18.56 9.45 3.87
N GLN A 8 17.46 9.14 4.55
CA GLN A 8 17.36 8.06 5.52
C GLN A 8 16.43 6.96 4.99
N LEU A 9 16.86 5.71 5.17
CA LEU A 9 16.09 4.52 4.86
C LEU A 9 15.47 4.00 6.16
N VAL A 10 14.15 3.98 6.22
CA VAL A 10 13.40 3.54 7.39
C VAL A 10 12.61 2.29 7.03
N CYS A 11 13.00 1.14 7.58
CA CYS A 11 12.21 -0.08 7.45
C CYS A 11 11.06 -0.04 8.47
N LEU A 12 9.83 -0.06 7.99
CA LEU A 12 8.66 -0.13 8.87
C LEU A 12 8.53 -1.57 9.37
N SER A 13 8.21 -1.74 10.65
CA SER A 13 7.96 -3.06 11.25
C SER A 13 6.71 -3.75 10.70
N THR A 14 5.91 -3.01 9.92
CA THR A 14 4.60 -3.42 9.43
C THR A 14 4.73 -4.39 8.26
N THR A 15 3.95 -5.48 8.33
CA THR A 15 3.77 -6.40 7.21
C THR A 15 2.48 -6.06 6.49
N LEU A 16 2.55 -5.97 5.17
CA LEU A 16 1.45 -5.56 4.33
C LEU A 16 1.00 -6.69 3.42
N VAL A 17 -0.26 -6.61 3.05
CA VAL A 17 -0.91 -7.46 2.05
C VAL A 17 -1.40 -6.58 0.90
N ILE A 18 -1.22 -7.07 -0.32
CA ILE A 18 -1.78 -6.47 -1.53
C ILE A 18 -3.00 -7.28 -1.91
N THR A 19 -4.12 -6.61 -2.07
CA THR A 19 -5.40 -7.23 -2.39
C THR A 19 -6.07 -6.51 -3.55
N SER A 20 -6.88 -7.24 -4.30
CA SER A 20 -7.75 -6.71 -5.35
C SER A 20 -9.19 -7.17 -5.12
N ALA A 21 -10.14 -6.32 -5.49
CA ALA A 21 -11.55 -6.62 -5.58
C ALA A 21 -12.10 -6.07 -6.90
N GLU A 22 -13.00 -6.81 -7.55
CA GLU A 22 -13.60 -6.38 -8.81
C GLU A 22 -14.44 -5.10 -8.60
N ALA A 23 -14.18 -4.06 -9.39
CA ALA A 23 -14.85 -2.76 -9.26
C ALA A 23 -16.26 -2.83 -9.84
N THR A 24 -17.22 -3.34 -9.06
CA THR A 24 -18.64 -3.39 -9.43
C THR A 24 -19.43 -2.14 -9.03
N ILE A 25 -18.78 -1.13 -8.45
CA ILE A 25 -19.47 -0.04 -7.75
C ILE A 25 -20.18 0.94 -8.69
N THR A 26 -19.90 0.98 -9.98
CA THR A 26 -20.65 1.85 -10.91
C THR A 26 -20.61 1.35 -12.34
N ARG A 27 -21.53 0.46 -12.71
CA ARG A 27 -22.23 0.49 -14.02
C ARG A 27 -23.38 -0.50 -14.03
N GLU A 28 -24.53 0.01 -14.45
CA GLU A 28 -25.81 -0.66 -14.44
C GLU A 28 -25.80 -2.02 -15.16
N ALA A 29 -26.52 -2.95 -14.53
CA ALA A 29 -27.31 -4.02 -15.14
C ALA A 29 -26.63 -4.89 -16.21
N THR A 30 -26.06 -6.01 -15.79
CA THR A 30 -26.28 -7.34 -16.44
C THR A 30 -25.59 -8.52 -15.75
N SER A 31 -24.74 -8.31 -14.75
CA SER A 31 -24.07 -9.41 -14.04
C SER A 31 -24.77 -9.81 -12.74
N THR A 32 -24.67 -11.10 -12.47
CA THR A 32 -25.40 -11.95 -11.53
C THR A 32 -25.52 -11.40 -10.10
N CYS A 33 -26.65 -11.71 -9.44
CA CYS A 33 -27.00 -11.29 -8.06
C CYS A 33 -25.95 -11.69 -6.99
N HIS A 34 -25.03 -12.60 -7.33
CA HIS A 34 -23.94 -13.06 -6.48
C HIS A 34 -22.79 -12.03 -6.34
N ASP A 35 -22.56 -11.20 -7.37
CA ASP A 35 -21.40 -10.28 -7.44
C ASP A 35 -21.64 -9.00 -6.63
N LEU A 36 -22.90 -8.54 -6.60
CA LEU A 36 -23.34 -7.38 -5.81
C LEU A 36 -23.23 -7.61 -4.30
N HIS A 37 -23.46 -8.85 -3.84
CA HIS A 37 -23.42 -9.18 -2.42
C HIS A 37 -21.98 -9.15 -1.87
N SER A 38 -21.02 -9.64 -2.66
CA SER A 38 -19.59 -9.60 -2.32
C SER A 38 -19.03 -8.19 -2.30
N SER A 39 -19.42 -7.35 -3.27
CA SER A 39 -18.99 -5.94 -3.37
C SER A 39 -19.49 -5.08 -2.20
N LEU A 40 -20.76 -5.24 -1.81
CA LEU A 40 -21.34 -4.53 -0.65
C LEU A 40 -20.77 -5.01 0.68
N ALA A 41 -20.32 -6.27 0.77
CA ALA A 41 -19.69 -6.82 1.97
C ALA A 41 -18.31 -6.20 2.28
N LEU A 42 -17.67 -5.58 1.28
CA LEU A 42 -16.39 -4.86 1.45
C LEU A 42 -16.57 -3.46 2.03
N VAL A 43 -17.75 -2.84 1.84
CA VAL A 43 -17.98 -1.45 2.23
C VAL A 43 -17.81 -1.23 3.73
N PRO A 44 -18.39 -2.05 4.63
CA PRO A 44 -18.21 -1.85 6.07
C PRO A 44 -16.75 -1.90 6.55
N PRO A 45 -15.94 -2.94 6.26
CA PRO A 45 -14.55 -2.97 6.70
C PRO A 45 -13.71 -1.88 6.03
N LEU A 46 -14.00 -1.51 4.77
CA LEU A 46 -13.27 -0.46 4.07
C LEU A 46 -13.54 0.93 4.66
N LEU A 47 -14.79 1.24 5.00
CA LEU A 47 -15.13 2.46 5.73
C LEU A 47 -14.51 2.48 7.12
N GLU A 48 -14.50 1.34 7.82
CA GLU A 48 -13.81 1.21 9.10
C GLU A 48 -12.32 1.55 8.96
N LEU A 49 -11.65 1.03 7.95
CA LEU A 49 -10.23 1.28 7.71
C LEU A 49 -9.92 2.73 7.32
N LEU A 50 -10.76 3.35 6.47
CA LEU A 50 -10.57 4.72 6.00
C LEU A 50 -10.86 5.76 7.09
N PHE A 51 -11.92 5.55 7.88
CA PHE A 51 -12.48 6.59 8.74
C PHE A 51 -12.44 6.28 10.23
N TYR A 52 -12.23 5.02 10.62
CA TYR A 52 -12.25 4.61 12.02
C TYR A 52 -10.87 4.12 12.47
N THR A 53 -10.41 4.66 13.59
CA THR A 53 -9.22 4.19 14.30
C THR A 53 -9.70 3.38 15.49
N PRO A 54 -9.65 2.04 15.46
CA PRO A 54 -10.00 1.25 16.63
C PRO A 54 -8.86 1.44 17.63
N ASP A 55 -9.21 2.03 18.76
CA ASP A 55 -8.35 2.39 19.89
C ASP A 55 -7.34 3.51 19.60
N GLY A 56 -7.44 4.58 20.40
CA GLY A 56 -6.65 5.82 20.31
C GLY A 56 -5.15 5.68 20.61
N GLY A 57 -4.51 4.62 20.12
CA GLY A 57 -3.06 4.44 20.14
C GLY A 57 -2.41 5.11 18.93
N GLU A 58 -1.28 5.77 19.16
CA GLU A 58 -0.41 6.39 18.15
C GLU A 58 0.32 5.36 17.26
N ARG A 59 -0.33 4.25 16.88
CA ARG A 59 0.28 3.29 15.97
C ARG A 59 0.11 3.79 14.54
N LEU A 60 1.24 4.03 13.87
CA LEU A 60 1.27 4.32 12.43
C LEU A 60 0.58 3.18 11.69
N ARG A 61 -0.51 3.51 10.98
CA ARG A 61 -1.24 2.57 10.15
C ARG A 61 -0.96 2.82 8.68
N PHE A 62 -0.83 1.75 7.92
CA PHE A 62 -0.67 1.82 6.47
C PHE A 62 -1.94 1.39 5.76
N LEU A 63 -2.45 2.26 4.88
CA LEU A 63 -3.55 1.97 3.98
C LEU A 63 -3.37 2.74 2.67
N SER A 64 -3.37 2.01 1.56
CA SER A 64 -3.48 2.55 0.21
C SER A 64 -4.75 1.99 -0.43
N TYR A 65 -5.60 2.89 -0.91
CA TYR A 65 -6.79 2.57 -1.69
C TYR A 65 -6.61 3.14 -3.09
N VAL A 66 -6.67 2.28 -4.10
CA VAL A 66 -6.58 2.69 -5.50
C VAL A 66 -7.73 2.06 -6.26
N GLU A 67 -8.67 2.89 -6.71
CA GLU A 67 -9.76 2.46 -7.58
C GLU A 67 -9.41 2.74 -9.04
N THR A 68 -9.51 1.69 -9.84
CA THR A 68 -9.42 1.76 -11.30
C THR A 68 -10.77 1.44 -11.91
N GLN A 69 -10.88 1.57 -13.23
CA GLN A 69 -12.10 1.22 -13.98
C GLN A 69 -12.45 -0.28 -13.97
N HIS A 70 -11.56 -1.14 -13.49
CA HIS A 70 -11.72 -2.60 -13.52
C HIS A 70 -11.69 -3.21 -12.11
N GLU A 71 -10.89 -2.64 -11.23
CA GLU A 71 -10.64 -3.20 -9.90
C GLU A 71 -10.33 -2.12 -8.87
N VAL A 72 -10.57 -2.47 -7.62
CA VAL A 72 -10.11 -1.77 -6.43
C VAL A 72 -8.91 -2.52 -5.89
N SER A 73 -7.74 -1.89 -5.90
CA SER A 73 -6.53 -2.40 -5.26
C SER A 73 -6.38 -1.78 -3.87
N LEU A 74 -6.20 -2.63 -2.86
CA LEU A 74 -5.95 -2.21 -1.49
C LEU A 74 -4.60 -2.74 -1.02
N VAL A 75 -3.81 -1.88 -0.40
CA VAL A 75 -2.58 -2.27 0.32
C VAL A 75 -2.71 -1.85 1.77
N PHE A 76 -2.70 -2.80 2.69
CA PHE A 76 -2.92 -2.52 4.10
C PHE A 76 -2.21 -3.55 4.99
N GLU A 77 -2.24 -3.35 6.31
CA GLU A 77 -1.59 -4.26 7.25
C GLU A 77 -2.23 -5.65 7.29
N GLU A 78 -1.40 -6.69 7.29
CA GLU A 78 -1.88 -8.07 7.37
C GLU A 78 -2.84 -8.32 8.55
N GLN A 79 -2.62 -7.64 9.68
CA GLN A 79 -3.44 -7.77 10.88
C GLN A 79 -4.91 -7.36 10.66
N LEU A 80 -5.18 -6.59 9.61
CA LEU A 80 -6.51 -6.09 9.27
C LEU A 80 -7.21 -7.00 8.25
N LEU A 81 -6.52 -8.01 7.70
CA LEU A 81 -7.09 -8.94 6.72
C LEU A 81 -8.28 -9.72 7.30
N SER A 82 -8.23 -10.05 8.61
CA SER A 82 -9.31 -10.76 9.30
C SER A 82 -10.60 -9.96 9.46
N LYS A 83 -10.62 -8.66 9.11
CA LYS A 83 -11.84 -7.83 9.10
C LYS A 83 -12.67 -8.04 7.84
N PHE A 84 -12.08 -8.57 6.77
CA PHE A 84 -12.76 -8.81 5.52
C PHE A 84 -13.42 -10.19 5.50
N PRO A 85 -14.59 -10.34 4.86
CA PRO A 85 -15.22 -11.64 4.68
C PRO A 85 -14.38 -12.55 3.78
N ASP A 86 -14.42 -13.85 4.05
CA ASP A 86 -13.75 -14.86 3.21
C ASP A 86 -14.27 -14.79 1.76
N GLY A 87 -13.35 -14.71 0.80
CA GLY A 87 -13.68 -14.64 -0.63
C GLY A 87 -14.16 -13.27 -1.11
N ALA A 88 -14.17 -12.24 -0.25
CA ALA A 88 -14.49 -10.88 -0.67
C ALA A 88 -13.29 -10.14 -1.29
N LEU A 89 -12.08 -10.53 -0.91
CA LEU A 89 -10.82 -10.00 -1.45
C LEU A 89 -10.02 -11.13 -2.09
N GLU A 90 -9.48 -10.87 -3.28
CA GLU A 90 -8.35 -11.65 -3.79
C GLU A 90 -7.07 -11.05 -3.20
N PHE A 91 -6.24 -11.86 -2.56
CA PHE A 91 -4.98 -11.38 -1.97
C PHE A 91 -3.79 -12.13 -2.55
N GLU A 92 -2.70 -11.41 -2.72
CA GLU A 92 -1.43 -12.01 -3.07
C GLU A 92 -0.92 -12.84 -1.87
N PRO A 93 -0.48 -14.10 -2.06
CA PRO A 93 0.02 -14.92 -0.94
C PRO A 93 1.35 -14.39 -0.36
N LEU A 94 1.95 -13.41 -1.02
CA LEU A 94 3.20 -12.80 -0.61
C LEU A 94 2.94 -11.68 0.41
N ARG A 95 3.83 -11.62 1.40
CA ARG A 95 3.86 -10.58 2.42
C ARG A 95 4.93 -9.57 2.06
N TRP A 96 4.57 -8.31 2.29
CA TRP A 96 5.34 -7.16 1.83
C TRP A 96 5.84 -6.35 3.02
N LYS A 97 7.12 -6.01 3.03
CA LYS A 97 7.73 -5.12 4.04
C LYS A 97 7.86 -3.72 3.48
N ALA A 98 7.33 -2.74 4.19
CA ALA A 98 7.37 -1.35 3.75
C ALA A 98 8.73 -0.70 4.10
N LEU A 99 9.41 -0.20 3.08
CA LEU A 99 10.65 0.56 3.21
C LEU A 99 10.39 2.00 2.81
N GLN A 100 10.58 2.92 3.74
CA GLN A 100 10.35 4.33 3.55
C GLN A 100 11.67 5.07 3.28
N VAL A 101 11.73 5.83 2.19
CA VAL A 101 12.86 6.72 1.88
C VAL A 101 12.53 8.14 2.35
N ALA A 102 12.96 8.46 3.57
CA ALA A 102 12.77 9.78 4.17
C ALA A 102 13.94 10.72 3.81
N SER A 103 13.68 12.02 3.71
CA SER A 103 14.74 13.03 3.59
C SER A 103 14.52 14.18 4.55
N ALA A 104 15.61 14.63 5.18
CA ALA A 104 15.59 15.66 6.21
C ALA A 104 15.80 17.09 5.65
N GLY A 105 15.24 17.45 4.50
CA GLY A 105 15.36 18.85 4.05
C GLY A 105 14.62 19.27 2.77
N PRO A 106 14.25 20.56 2.66
CA PRO A 106 13.72 21.15 1.43
C PRO A 106 14.73 21.02 0.28
N GLY A 107 14.28 20.53 -0.89
CA GLY A 107 15.11 20.42 -2.10
C GLY A 107 15.87 19.09 -2.26
N ALA A 108 15.62 18.10 -1.42
CA ALA A 108 16.27 16.80 -1.48
C ALA A 108 15.69 15.80 -2.49
N PHE A 109 14.64 16.18 -3.22
CA PHE A 109 13.91 15.32 -4.15
C PHE A 109 14.81 14.56 -5.13
N LEU A 110 15.80 15.23 -5.75
CA LEU A 110 16.73 14.60 -6.68
C LEU A 110 17.63 13.57 -5.99
N SER A 111 18.01 13.81 -4.74
CA SER A 111 18.82 12.87 -3.95
C SER A 111 17.99 11.65 -3.55
N GLN A 112 16.73 11.85 -3.18
CA GLN A 112 15.78 10.76 -2.90
C GLN A 112 15.53 9.91 -4.13
N LEU A 113 15.30 10.51 -5.30
CA LEU A 113 15.08 9.78 -6.54
C LEU A 113 16.31 8.96 -6.94
N ALA A 114 17.51 9.50 -6.73
CA ALA A 114 18.75 8.77 -6.95
C ALA A 114 18.88 7.56 -6.02
N VAL A 115 18.60 7.73 -4.72
CA VAL A 115 18.60 6.63 -3.74
C VAL A 115 17.55 5.58 -4.07
N LEU A 116 16.33 6.00 -4.41
CA LEU A 116 15.23 5.12 -4.80
C LEU A 116 15.61 4.30 -6.03
N THR A 117 16.18 4.94 -7.07
CA THR A 117 16.62 4.28 -8.30
C THR A 117 17.75 3.29 -8.03
N GLN A 118 18.72 3.66 -7.20
CA GLN A 118 19.82 2.77 -6.82
C GLN A 118 19.30 1.55 -6.06
N LEU A 119 18.36 1.76 -5.12
CA LEU A 119 17.81 0.70 -4.31
C LEU A 119 16.95 -0.27 -5.12
N THR A 120 16.05 0.23 -5.97
CA THR A 120 15.26 -0.63 -6.87
C THR A 120 16.14 -1.39 -7.85
N THR A 121 17.21 -0.77 -8.36
CA THR A 121 18.19 -1.44 -9.22
C THR A 121 18.89 -2.59 -8.50
N GLU A 122 19.33 -2.39 -7.26
CA GLU A 122 20.02 -3.42 -6.50
C GLU A 122 19.08 -4.56 -6.10
N LEU A 123 17.86 -4.24 -5.66
CA LEU A 123 16.81 -5.23 -5.40
C LEU A 123 16.49 -6.06 -6.65
N ALA A 124 16.38 -5.41 -7.81
CA ALA A 124 16.14 -6.09 -9.08
C ALA A 124 17.28 -7.06 -9.45
N LYS A 125 18.55 -6.70 -9.22
CA LYS A 125 19.69 -7.61 -9.43
C LYS A 125 19.59 -8.86 -8.57
N HIS A 126 19.10 -8.72 -7.34
CA HIS A 126 18.86 -9.82 -6.41
C HIS A 126 17.51 -10.53 -6.63
N ARG A 127 16.76 -10.18 -7.69
CA ARG A 127 15.44 -10.73 -8.03
C ARG A 127 14.40 -10.54 -6.92
N VAL A 128 14.53 -9.46 -6.16
CA VAL A 128 13.53 -9.04 -5.18
C VAL A 128 12.49 -8.19 -5.89
N SER A 129 11.23 -8.62 -5.81
CA SER A 129 10.10 -7.84 -6.34
C SER A 129 9.94 -6.56 -5.53
N VAL A 130 9.63 -5.47 -6.24
CA VAL A 130 9.38 -4.15 -5.65
C VAL A 130 8.01 -3.66 -6.08
N PHE A 131 7.18 -3.27 -5.11
CA PHE A 131 6.00 -2.44 -5.33
C PHE A 131 6.32 -1.03 -4.84
N GLN A 132 5.86 0.01 -5.55
CA GLN A 132 6.16 1.40 -5.22
C GLN A 132 4.86 2.20 -5.03
N ILE A 133 4.70 2.83 -3.85
CA ILE A 133 3.66 3.83 -3.59
C ILE A 133 4.33 5.18 -3.35
N SER A 134 3.85 6.22 -4.03
CA SER A 134 4.24 7.61 -3.81
C SER A 134 3.05 8.38 -3.25
N THR A 135 3.23 9.17 -2.19
CA THR A 135 2.14 9.93 -1.53
C THR A 135 2.38 11.44 -1.60
N TYR A 136 1.41 12.26 -1.13
CA TYR A 136 1.50 13.72 -1.20
C TYR A 136 2.38 14.33 -0.09
N GLN A 137 2.13 13.91 1.15
CA GLN A 137 2.77 14.51 2.34
C GLN A 137 4.22 14.04 2.51
N SER A 138 4.49 12.93 1.85
CA SER A 138 5.75 12.26 1.82
C SER A 138 6.14 12.15 0.36
N ASP A 139 7.18 12.88 -0.09
CA ASP A 139 8.01 12.59 -1.29
C ASP A 139 8.56 11.12 -1.35
N TYR A 140 7.94 10.20 -0.63
CA TYR A 140 8.51 8.98 -0.12
C TYR A 140 7.96 7.89 -1.01
N GLY A 141 8.85 7.29 -1.80
CA GLY A 141 8.59 6.01 -2.41
C GLY A 141 8.66 4.97 -1.30
N GLU A 142 7.53 4.36 -0.98
CA GLU A 142 7.53 3.15 -0.18
C GLU A 142 7.83 1.98 -1.09
N ILE A 143 8.97 1.34 -0.83
CA ILE A 143 9.38 0.14 -1.53
C ILE A 143 8.92 -1.02 -0.70
N PHE A 144 8.09 -1.85 -1.29
CA PHE A 144 7.72 -3.08 -0.65
C PHE A 144 8.66 -4.18 -1.12
N SER A 145 9.35 -4.84 -0.19
CA SER A 145 10.17 -6.01 -0.53
C SER A 145 9.49 -7.29 -0.08
N ARG A 146 9.65 -8.32 -0.90
CA ARG A 146 9.25 -9.69 -0.60
C ARG A 146 10.18 -10.30 0.45
N ASP A 147 9.61 -10.89 1.51
CA ASP A 147 10.32 -11.85 2.35
C ASP A 147 10.42 -13.19 1.59
N ASN A 148 11.63 -13.73 1.41
CA ASN A 148 11.87 -15.03 0.76
C ASN A 148 11.82 -16.18 1.77
#